data_AF-A0A0F9KQ46-F1
#
_entry.id   AF-A0A0F9KQ46-F1
#
_cell.length_a   1.000
_cell.length_b   1.000
_cell.length_c   1.000
_cell.angle_alpha   90.00
_cell.angle_beta   90.00
_cell.angle_gamma   90.00
#
_symmetry.space_group_name_H-M   'P 1'
#
loop_
_entity.id
_entity.type
_entity.pdbx_description
1 polymer ?
#
loop_
_entity_poly.entity_id
_entity_poly.type
_entity_poly.pdbx_seq_one_letter_code
_entity_poly.pdbx_strand_id
1 'polypeptide(L)'
;MNIWKTIVFILVLIVLGIGMYNLRSENQELERDVDSLSTAVNDLESENKLLLEKITYFRNPENLLKELKSQFNYREQGEEMIIIVPRTGEAEE
;
A
#
# COMPACT_ATOMS: atom_id res chain seq x y z
N MET A 1 61.56 -20.06 -9.04
CA MET A 1 61.25 -18.66 -9.42
C MET A 1 59.80 -18.49 -9.89
N ASN A 2 58.82 -19.20 -9.31
CA ASN A 2 57.40 -19.15 -9.71
C ASN A 2 56.45 -18.81 -8.55
N ILE A 3 56.87 -19.03 -7.30
CA ILE A 3 56.07 -18.80 -6.09
C ILE A 3 55.63 -17.34 -5.95
N TRP A 4 56.51 -16.39 -6.31
CA TRP A 4 56.16 -14.96 -6.27
C TRP A 4 55.04 -14.60 -7.25
N LYS A 5 55.04 -15.18 -8.46
CA LYS A 5 53.97 -14.97 -9.45
C LYS A 5 52.65 -15.55 -8.95
N THR A 6 52.68 -16.71 -8.31
CA THR A 6 51.49 -17.31 -7.70
C THR A 6 50.93 -16.45 -6.56
N ILE A 7 51.79 -15.87 -5.72
CA ILE A 7 51.37 -14.97 -4.64
C ILE A 7 50.70 -13.72 -5.19
N VAL A 8 51.30 -13.07 -6.19
CA VAL A 8 50.70 -11.88 -6.83
C VAL A 8 49.36 -12.24 -7.50
N PHE A 9 49.27 -13.39 -8.16
CA PHE A 9 48.03 -13.84 -8.78
C PHE A 9 46.91 -14.07 -7.74
N ILE A 10 47.23 -14.71 -6.62
CA ILE A 10 46.28 -14.90 -5.52
C ILE A 10 45.84 -13.56 -4.94
N LEU A 11 46.77 -12.61 -4.76
CA LEU A 11 46.45 -11.29 -4.23
C LEU A 11 45.51 -10.50 -5.14
N VAL A 12 45.71 -10.58 -6.46
CA VAL A 12 44.79 -9.98 -7.44
C VAL A 12 43.41 -10.63 -7.37
N LEU A 13 43.33 -11.96 -7.27
CA LEU A 13 42.04 -12.65 -7.11
C LEU A 13 41.30 -12.26 -5.83
N ILE A 14 42.02 -12.07 -4.72
CA ILE A 14 41.42 -11.61 -3.46
C ILE A 14 40.84 -10.21 -3.62
N VAL A 15 41.59 -9.27 -4.21
CA VAL A 15 41.11 -7.90 -4.43
C VAL A 15 39.89 -7.87 -5.34
N LEU A 16 39.89 -8.66 -6.43
CA LEU A 16 38.74 -8.78 -7.32
C LEU A 16 37.53 -9.40 -6.62
N GLY A 17 37.75 -10.42 -5.79
CA GLY A 17 36.69 -11.06 -5.01
C GLY A 17 36.03 -10.10 -4.04
N ILE A 18 36.81 -9.29 -3.32
CA ILE A 18 36.31 -8.26 -2.41
C ILE A 18 35.55 -7.18 -3.19
N GLY A 19 36.11 -6.70 -4.31
CA GLY A 19 35.45 -5.69 -5.14
C GLY A 19 34.11 -6.17 -5.68
N MET A 20 34.05 -7.41 -6.16
CA MET A 20 32.81 -8.00 -6.67
C MET A 20 31.79 -8.25 -5.55
N TYR A 21 32.23 -8.66 -4.37
CA TYR A 21 31.35 -8.83 -3.21
C TYR A 21 30.74 -7.49 -2.77
N ASN A 22 31.55 -6.44 -2.64
CA ASN A 22 31.08 -5.11 -2.24
C ASN A 22 30.08 -4.55 -3.25
N LEU A 23 30.39 -4.61 -4.54
CA LEU A 23 29.49 -4.14 -5.60
C LEU A 23 28.16 -4.90 -5.59
N ARG A 24 28.21 -6.22 -5.37
CA ARG A 24 26.99 -7.03 -5.29
C ARG A 24 26.17 -6.75 -4.02
N SER A 25 26.81 -6.40 -2.92
CA SER A 25 26.13 -5.99 -1.69
C SER A 25 25.45 -4.64 -1.89
N GLU A 26 26.17 -3.66 -2.43
CA GLU A 26 25.66 -2.31 -2.68
C GLU A 26 24.49 -2.32 -3.67
N ASN A 27 24.60 -3.09 -4.76
CA ASN A 27 23.48 -3.24 -5.70
C ASN A 27 22.23 -3.84 -5.05
N GLN A 28 22.38 -4.81 -4.13
CA GLN A 28 21.23 -5.39 -3.42
C GLN A 28 20.61 -4.42 -2.43
N GLU A 29 21.41 -3.57 -1.80
CA GLU A 29 20.92 -2.51 -0.91
C GLU A 29 20.15 -1.45 -1.71
N LEU A 30 20.72 -0.97 -2.82
CA LEU A 30 20.04 -0.05 -3.73
C LEU A 30 18.74 -0.63 -4.29
N GLU A 31 18.73 -1.91 -4.66
CA GLU A 31 17.51 -2.58 -5.16
C GLU A 31 16.40 -2.60 -4.10
N ARG A 32 16.76 -2.89 -2.84
CA ARG A 32 15.81 -2.83 -1.72
C ARG A 32 15.30 -1.42 -1.46
N ASP A 33 16.17 -0.43 -1.54
CA ASP A 33 15.78 0.97 -1.34
C ASP A 33 14.81 1.42 -2.44
N VAL A 34 15.09 1.07 -3.69
CA VAL A 34 14.20 1.33 -4.83
C VAL A 34 12.85 0.66 -4.65
N ASP A 35 12.82 -0.62 -4.26
CA ASP A 35 11.58 -1.36 -4.02
C ASP A 35 10.76 -0.74 -2.87
N SER A 36 11.42 -0.34 -1.79
CA SER A 36 10.76 0.32 -0.66
C SER A 36 10.17 1.67 -1.04
N LEU A 37 10.91 2.46 -1.83
CA LEU A 37 10.47 3.77 -2.31
C LEU A 37 9.32 3.64 -3.31
N SER A 38 9.41 2.67 -4.22
CA SER A 38 8.35 2.33 -5.17
C SER A 38 7.06 1.94 -4.44
N THR A 39 7.18 1.11 -3.40
CA THR A 39 6.03 0.72 -2.57
C THR A 39 5.40 1.94 -1.88
N ALA A 40 6.22 2.79 -1.27
CA ALA A 40 5.73 4.01 -0.62
C ALA A 40 5.03 4.97 -1.59
N VAL A 41 5.54 5.10 -2.83
CA VAL A 41 4.90 5.91 -3.87
C VAL A 41 3.54 5.32 -4.26
N ASN A 42 3.47 4.00 -4.49
CA ASN A 42 2.22 3.33 -4.83
C ASN A 42 1.16 3.47 -3.72
N ASP A 43 1.57 3.35 -2.46
CA ASP A 43 0.68 3.54 -1.31
C ASP A 43 0.13 4.97 -1.25
N LEU A 44 1.00 5.98 -1.45
CA LEU A 44 0.60 7.38 -1.49
C LEU A 44 -0.33 7.69 -2.68
N GLU A 45 -0.10 7.11 -3.85
CA GLU A 45 -0.99 7.27 -5.00
C GLU A 45 -2.37 6.66 -4.73
N SER A 46 -2.40 5.47 -4.11
CA SER A 46 -3.64 4.80 -3.70
C SER A 46 -4.41 5.62 -2.67
N GLU A 47 -3.73 6.13 -1.65
CA GLU A 47 -4.33 7.00 -0.63
C GLU A 47 -4.88 8.30 -1.25
N ASN A 48 -4.10 8.93 -2.13
CA ASN A 48 -4.54 10.14 -2.83
C ASN A 48 -5.81 9.88 -3.65
N LYS A 49 -5.86 8.77 -4.40
CA LYS A 49 -7.05 8.38 -5.14
C LYS A 49 -8.27 8.19 -4.23
N LEU A 50 -8.11 7.47 -3.12
CA LEU A 50 -9.19 7.27 -2.14
C LEU A 50 -9.66 8.59 -1.52
N LEU A 51 -8.75 9.51 -1.22
CA LEU A 51 -9.09 10.82 -0.69
C LEU A 51 -9.85 11.66 -1.72
N LEU A 52 -9.43 11.64 -2.99
CA LEU A 52 -10.16 12.32 -4.08
C LEU A 52 -11.56 11.76 -4.29
N GLU A 53 -11.72 10.44 -4.20
CA GLU A 53 -13.02 9.78 -4.24
C GLU A 53 -13.91 10.24 -3.07
N LYS A 54 -13.36 10.29 -1.85
CA LYS A 54 -14.08 10.83 -0.67
C LYS A 54 -14.46 12.29 -0.83
N ILE A 55 -13.54 13.14 -1.28
CA ILE A 55 -13.82 14.56 -1.56
C ILE A 55 -14.96 14.68 -2.56
N THR A 56 -14.92 13.89 -3.64
CA THR A 56 -15.97 13.89 -4.66
C THR A 56 -17.30 13.41 -4.11
N TYR A 57 -17.29 12.36 -3.28
CA TYR A 57 -18.47 11.83 -2.62
C TYR A 57 -19.12 12.87 -1.70
N PHE A 58 -18.34 13.49 -0.81
CA PHE A 58 -18.83 14.50 0.14
C PHE A 58 -19.15 15.85 -0.49
N ARG A 59 -18.68 16.12 -1.72
CA ARG A 59 -19.10 17.31 -2.47
C ARG A 59 -20.59 17.30 -2.78
N ASN A 60 -21.23 16.13 -2.85
CA ASN A 60 -22.68 16.04 -2.99
C ASN A 60 -23.34 16.21 -1.60
N PRO A 61 -24.15 17.25 -1.37
CA PRO A 61 -24.80 17.47 -0.08
C PRO A 61 -25.71 16.32 0.37
N GLU A 62 -26.30 15.54 -0.56
CA GLU A 62 -27.10 14.36 -0.21
C GLU A 62 -26.26 13.25 0.43
N ASN A 63 -25.03 13.04 -0.08
CA ASN A 63 -24.09 12.08 0.48
C ASN A 63 -23.58 12.53 1.84
N LEU A 64 -23.37 13.84 2.02
CA LEU A 64 -23.02 14.42 3.32
C LEU A 64 -24.15 14.19 4.34
N LEU A 65 -25.40 14.41 3.95
CA LEU A 65 -26.57 14.15 4.78
C LEU A 65 -26.67 12.66 5.14
N LYS A 66 -26.45 11.76 4.17
CA LYS A 66 -26.43 10.32 4.40
C LYS A 66 -25.37 9.92 5.44
N GLU A 67 -24.18 10.50 5.35
CA GLU A 67 -23.11 10.24 6.32
C GLU A 67 -23.45 10.79 7.71
N LEU A 68 -24.03 11.98 7.79
CA LEU A 68 -24.52 12.57 9.05
C LEU A 68 -25.60 11.70 9.70
N LYS A 69 -26.55 11.20 8.91
CA LYS A 69 -27.59 10.26 9.36
C LYS A 69 -26.97 8.95 9.86
N SER A 70 -25.96 8.42 9.17
CA SER A 70 -25.28 7.18 9.55
C SER A 70 -24.40 7.30 10.80
N GLN A 71 -23.58 8.36 10.91
CA GLN A 71 -22.60 8.50 11.99
C GLN A 71 -23.20 9.07 13.27
N PHE A 72 -24.15 10.00 13.16
CA PHE A 72 -24.69 10.74 14.30
C PHE A 72 -26.14 10.39 14.61
N ASN A 73 -26.74 9.42 13.90
CA ASN A 73 -28.18 9.15 13.95
C ASN A 73 -29.01 10.42 13.72
N TYR A 74 -28.51 11.33 12.86
CA TYR A 74 -29.21 12.55 12.52
C TYR A 74 -30.58 12.22 11.93
N ARG A 75 -31.61 12.95 12.35
CA ARG A 75 -32.98 12.84 11.82
C ARG A 75 -33.53 14.24 11.62
N GLU A 76 -34.12 14.48 10.46
CA GLU A 76 -34.84 15.73 10.23
C GLU A 76 -36.18 15.72 10.98
N GLN A 77 -36.68 16.90 11.37
CA GLN A 77 -37.99 16.98 12.03
C GLN A 77 -39.08 16.47 11.07
N GLY A 78 -39.80 15.42 11.50
CA GLY A 78 -40.86 14.79 10.70
C GLY A 78 -40.43 13.53 9.93
N GLU A 79 -39.19 13.05 10.08
CA GLU A 79 -38.71 11.85 9.41
C GLU A 79 -39.23 10.56 10.09
N GLU A 80 -40.06 9.78 9.37
CA GLU A 80 -40.62 8.50 9.85
C GLU A 80 -39.67 7.32 9.56
N MET A 81 -39.39 6.50 10.57
CA MET A 81 -38.55 5.31 10.44
C MET A 81 -39.39 4.09 10.03
N ILE A 82 -39.13 3.53 8.85
CA ILE A 82 -39.75 2.29 8.39
C ILE A 82 -38.83 1.11 8.71
N ILE A 83 -39.28 0.19 9.58
CA ILE A 83 -38.58 -1.07 9.86
C ILE A 83 -39.19 -2.15 8.96
N ILE A 84 -38.42 -2.58 7.95
CA ILE A 84 -38.82 -3.69 7.07
C ILE A 84 -38.38 -5.00 7.74
N VAL A 85 -39.33 -5.73 8.33
CA VAL A 85 -39.08 -7.07 8.85
C VAL A 85 -39.36 -8.08 7.72
N PRO A 86 -38.36 -8.84 7.23
CA PRO A 86 -38.62 -9.90 6.27
C PRO A 86 -39.47 -10.99 6.94
N ARG A 87 -40.61 -11.33 6.33
CA ARG A 87 -41.37 -12.52 6.73
C ARG A 87 -40.56 -13.74 6.32
N THR A 88 -39.82 -14.31 7.26
CA THR A 88 -39.29 -15.66 7.14
C THR A 88 -40.47 -16.64 7.05
N GLY A 89 -40.74 -17.09 5.83
CA GLY A 89 -41.34 -18.40 5.52
C GLY A 89 -42.73 -18.71 6.07
N GLU A 90 -43.77 -18.26 5.38
CA GLU A 90 -45.07 -18.95 5.36
C GLU A 90 -45.60 -18.91 3.91
N ALA A 91 -45.09 -19.82 3.09
CA ALA A 91 -45.62 -20.07 1.75
C ALA A 91 -45.33 -21.51 1.31
N GLU A 92 -45.66 -22.49 2.15
CA GLU A 92 -45.94 -23.88 1.73
C GLU A 92 -46.98 -24.48 2.69
N GLU A 93 -48.26 -24.31 2.36
CA GLU A 93 -49.34 -25.33 2.42
C GLU A 93 -50.63 -24.78 1.78
#